data_AF-A0A1F7NPC1-F1
#
_entry.id   AF-A0A1F7NPC1-F1
#
_cell.length_a   1.000
_cell.length_b   1.000
_cell.length_c   1.000
_cell.angle_alpha   90.00
_cell.angle_beta   90.00
_cell.angle_gamma   90.00
#
_symmetry.space_group_name_H-M   'P 1'
#
loop_
_entity.id
_entity.type
_entity.pdbx_description
1 polymer ?
#
loop_
_entity_poly.entity_id
_entity_poly.type
_entity_poly.pdbx_seq_one_letter_code
_entity_poly.pdbx_strand_id
1 'polypeptide(L)'
;MLCPEHAAIIAKHGWSKADVRRFLYEHARLPFRLLRWTKEPSTLIAGRPDLQWLLRYPDLELPIFEVPECFEIAVVGGPAGRSMYFYGAHEPVTKPIEP
;
A
#
# COMPACT_ATOMS: atom_id res chain seq x y z
N MET A 1 0.50 10.12 -0.10
CA MET A 1 0.31 11.59 0.00
C MET A 1 -0.05 12.13 -1.37
N LEU A 2 -1.20 12.79 -1.49
CA LEU A 2 -1.69 13.37 -2.74
C LEU A 2 -1.47 14.89 -2.73
N CYS A 3 -1.15 15.46 -3.88
CA CYS A 3 -1.24 16.92 -4.04
C CYS A 3 -2.71 17.36 -4.22
N PRO A 4 -3.03 18.63 -3.97
CA PRO A 4 -4.39 19.15 -4.12
C PRO A 4 -5.00 18.89 -5.50
N GLU A 5 -4.20 18.99 -6.58
CA GLU A 5 -4.68 18.78 -7.95
C GLU A 5 -5.15 17.34 -8.17
N HIS A 6 -4.37 16.35 -7.73
CA HIS A 6 -4.74 14.94 -7.85
C HIS A 6 -5.98 14.62 -7.02
N ALA A 7 -6.05 15.14 -5.80
CA ALA A 7 -7.23 14.97 -4.95
C ALA A 7 -8.50 15.55 -5.60
N ALA A 8 -8.39 16.73 -6.23
CA ALA A 8 -9.49 17.35 -6.96
C ALA A 8 -9.91 16.54 -8.20
N ILE A 9 -8.96 15.99 -8.95
CA ILE A 9 -9.25 15.12 -10.12
C ILE A 9 -9.97 13.85 -9.68
N ILE A 10 -9.48 13.20 -8.62
CA ILE A 10 -10.11 11.98 -8.06
C ILE A 10 -11.55 12.28 -7.62
N ALA A 11 -11.75 13.36 -6.85
CA ALA A 11 -13.08 13.77 -6.39
C ALA A 11 -14.01 14.14 -7.56
N LYS A 12 -13.50 14.82 -8.60
CA LYS A 12 -14.26 15.17 -9.80
C LYS A 12 -14.82 13.94 -10.53
N HIS A 13 -14.13 12.80 -10.45
CA HIS A 13 -14.58 11.54 -11.04
C HIS A 13 -15.43 10.70 -10.07
N GLY A 14 -15.84 11.26 -8.93
CA GLY A 14 -16.77 10.63 -7.98
C GLY A 14 -16.12 9.63 -7.03
N TRP A 15 -14.79 9.57 -6.96
CA TRP A 15 -14.10 8.63 -6.08
C TRP A 15 -14.00 9.17 -4.66
N SER A 16 -14.40 8.35 -3.70
CA SER A 16 -14.19 8.60 -2.28
C SER A 16 -12.79 8.17 -1.82
N LYS A 17 -12.40 8.57 -0.61
CA LYS A 17 -11.16 8.05 0.03
C LYS A 17 -11.17 6.52 0.16
N ALA A 18 -12.35 5.92 0.39
CA ALA A 18 -12.50 4.48 0.50
C ALA A 18 -12.23 3.78 -0.84
N ASP A 19 -12.69 4.37 -1.95
CA ASP A 19 -12.45 3.83 -3.30
C ASP A 19 -10.97 3.87 -3.65
N VAL A 20 -10.26 4.96 -3.32
CA VAL A 20 -8.81 5.04 -3.52
C VAL A 20 -8.08 3.97 -2.71
N ARG A 21 -8.45 3.77 -1.45
CA ARG A 21 -7.87 2.70 -0.60
C ARG A 21 -8.13 1.33 -1.21
N ARG A 22 -9.36 1.07 -1.65
CA ARG A 22 -9.75 -0.19 -2.27
C ARG A 22 -8.96 -0.45 -3.55
N PHE A 23 -8.83 0.56 -4.40
CA PHE A 23 -8.04 0.47 -5.62
C PHE A 23 -6.57 0.16 -5.34
N LEU A 24 -5.94 0.89 -4.41
CA LEU A 24 -4.56 0.62 -4.00
C LEU A 24 -4.41 -0.79 -3.44
N TYR A 25 -5.35 -1.23 -2.60
CA TYR A 25 -5.35 -2.58 -2.05
C TYR A 25 -5.50 -3.65 -3.12
N GLU A 26 -6.34 -3.46 -4.14
CA GLU A 26 -6.52 -4.45 -5.21
C GLU A 26 -5.27 -4.59 -6.09
N HIS A 27 -4.53 -3.50 -6.29
CA HIS A 27 -3.38 -3.46 -7.19
C HIS A 27 -2.03 -3.66 -6.49
N ALA A 28 -1.95 -3.51 -5.18
CA ALA A 28 -0.73 -3.77 -4.40
C ALA A 28 -0.47 -5.27 -4.25
N ARG A 29 0.02 -5.89 -5.32
CA ARG A 29 0.37 -7.32 -5.38
C ARG A 29 1.86 -7.52 -5.62
N LEU A 30 2.39 -8.57 -5.03
CA LEU A 30 3.72 -9.09 -5.36
C LEU A 30 3.64 -10.61 -5.49
N PRO A 31 4.44 -11.21 -6.39
CA PRO A 31 4.56 -12.65 -6.47
C PRO A 31 5.18 -13.17 -5.18
N PHE A 32 4.66 -14.30 -4.70
CA PHE A 32 5.06 -14.92 -3.42
C PHE A 32 6.59 -15.08 -3.27
N ARG A 33 7.31 -15.36 -4.37
CA ARG A 33 8.78 -15.43 -4.38
C ARG A 33 9.48 -14.16 -3.88
N LEU A 34 8.91 -12.97 -4.10
CA LEU A 34 9.48 -11.69 -3.70
C LEU A 34 9.15 -11.33 -2.24
N LEU A 35 8.00 -11.80 -1.73
CA LEU A 35 7.61 -11.60 -0.34
C LEU A 35 8.48 -12.40 0.65
N ARG A 36 9.19 -13.43 0.17
CA ARG A 36 10.04 -14.32 0.97
C ARG A 36 11.43 -13.76 1.32
N TRP A 37 11.76 -12.54 0.89
CA TRP A 37 13.15 -12.03 0.80
C TRP A 37 13.97 -12.07 2.11
N THR A 38 13.33 -12.12 3.29
CA THR A 38 14.01 -12.06 4.60
C THR A 38 13.95 -13.36 5.41
N LYS A 39 13.30 -14.41 4.92
CA LYS A 39 12.94 -15.59 5.71
C LYS A 39 13.30 -16.87 4.94
N GLU A 40 14.23 -17.65 5.47
CA GLU A 40 14.49 -19.03 5.00
C GLU A 40 13.14 -19.78 4.88
N PRO A 41 12.91 -20.59 3.83
CA PRO A 41 11.63 -21.27 3.60
C PRO A 41 11.13 -22.06 4.83
N SER A 42 12.07 -22.60 5.62
CA SER A 42 11.81 -23.29 6.89
C SER A 42 11.08 -22.42 7.92
N THR A 43 11.35 -21.10 7.96
CA THR A 43 10.73 -20.18 8.93
C THR A 43 9.28 -19.83 8.59
N LEU A 44 8.93 -19.81 7.30
CA LEU A 44 7.55 -19.63 6.86
C LEU A 44 6.72 -20.89 7.17
N ILE A 45 7.27 -22.07 6.86
CA ILE A 45 6.61 -23.36 7.12
C ILE A 45 6.41 -23.56 8.63
N ALA A 46 7.39 -23.20 9.46
CA ALA A 46 7.31 -23.32 10.91
C ALA A 46 6.26 -22.38 11.53
N GLY A 47 6.10 -21.17 11.00
CA GLY A 47 5.14 -20.19 11.52
C GLY A 47 3.72 -20.37 11.00
N ARG A 48 3.55 -20.88 9.77
CA ARG A 48 2.26 -21.00 9.08
C ARG A 48 2.23 -22.25 8.18
N PRO A 49 2.09 -23.46 8.76
CA PRO A 49 2.07 -24.70 7.99
C PRO A 49 0.89 -24.77 7.00
N ASP A 50 -0.21 -24.08 7.31
CA ASP A 50 -1.38 -23.93 6.44
C ASP A 50 -1.06 -23.22 5.11
N LEU A 51 0.02 -22.46 5.04
CA LEU A 51 0.45 -21.71 3.85
C LEU A 51 1.52 -22.43 3.02
N GLN A 52 1.92 -23.65 3.40
CA GLN A 52 2.99 -24.39 2.72
C GLN A 52 2.71 -24.64 1.23
N TRP A 53 1.43 -24.72 0.83
CA TRP A 53 1.04 -24.91 -0.57
C TRP A 53 1.52 -23.77 -1.49
N LEU A 54 1.74 -22.56 -0.97
CA LEU A 54 2.27 -21.42 -1.72
C LEU A 54 3.68 -21.68 -2.28
N LEU A 55 4.45 -22.59 -1.67
CA LEU A 55 5.77 -22.99 -2.18
C LEU A 55 5.69 -23.60 -3.59
N ARG A 56 4.54 -24.17 -3.97
CA ARG A 56 4.30 -24.71 -5.32
C ARG A 56 3.91 -23.64 -6.34
N TYR A 57 3.57 -22.43 -5.90
CA TYR A 57 3.09 -21.32 -6.73
C TYR A 57 3.92 -20.05 -6.47
N PRO A 58 5.21 -20.03 -6.84
CA PRO A 58 6.11 -18.92 -6.55
C PRO A 58 5.69 -17.59 -7.19
N ASP A 59 4.97 -17.65 -8.32
CA ASP A 59 4.52 -16.49 -9.09
C ASP A 59 3.06 -16.12 -8.79
N LEU A 60 2.45 -16.74 -7.76
CA LEU A 60 1.12 -16.34 -7.31
C LEU A 60 1.20 -14.94 -6.70
N GLU A 61 0.44 -14.03 -7.29
CA GLU A 61 0.29 -12.64 -6.83
C GLU A 61 -0.50 -12.59 -5.52
N LEU A 62 0.17 -12.18 -4.45
CA LEU A 62 -0.44 -12.05 -3.12
C LEU A 62 -0.53 -10.59 -2.71
N PRO A 63 -1.55 -10.23 -1.92
CA PRO A 63 -1.64 -8.88 -1.36
C PRO A 63 -0.46 -8.59 -0.44
N ILE A 64 0.15 -7.41 -0.61
CA ILE A 64 1.24 -6.94 0.26
C ILE A 64 0.69 -6.48 1.62
N PHE A 65 -0.53 -5.94 1.63
CA PHE A 65 -1.22 -5.42 2.81
C PHE A 65 -2.41 -6.31 3.17
N GLU A 66 -2.77 -6.37 4.45
CA GLU A 66 -3.85 -7.22 4.92
C GLU A 66 -5.24 -6.67 4.53
N VAL A 67 -5.42 -5.36 4.70
CA VAL A 67 -6.70 -4.67 4.47
C VAL A 67 -6.50 -3.30 3.78
N PRO A 68 -7.51 -2.75 3.09
CA PRO A 68 -7.44 -1.42 2.48
C PRO A 68 -7.11 -0.28 3.45
N GLU A 69 -7.46 -0.44 4.73
CA GLU A 69 -7.21 0.53 5.78
C GLU A 69 -5.72 0.67 6.13
N CYS A 70 -4.86 -0.24 5.67
CA CYS A 70 -3.41 -0.07 5.78
C CYS A 70 -2.88 1.15 4.99
N PHE A 71 -3.65 1.68 4.03
CA PHE A 71 -3.28 2.87 3.26
C PHE A 71 -3.76 4.15 3.93
N GLU A 72 -2.82 4.94 4.45
CA GLU A 72 -3.12 6.30 4.89
C GLU A 72 -2.93 7.32 3.77
N ILE A 73 -3.97 8.13 3.57
CA ILE A 73 -4.04 9.13 2.50
C ILE A 73 -4.27 10.49 3.14
N ALA A 74 -3.32 11.39 2.92
CA ALA A 74 -3.39 12.80 3.25
C ALA A 74 -3.19 13.63 1.97
N VAL A 75 -3.87 14.77 1.92
CA VAL A 75 -3.67 15.81 0.89
C VAL A 75 -2.73 16.84 1.48
N VAL A 76 -1.58 17.05 0.86
CA VAL A 76 -0.50 17.89 1.39
C VAL A 76 0.21 18.65 0.27
N GLY A 77 0.88 19.74 0.62
CA GLY A 77 1.62 20.58 -0.31
C GLY A 77 0.77 21.68 -0.95
N GLY A 78 1.22 22.15 -2.11
CA GLY A 78 0.59 23.22 -2.87
C GLY A 78 0.63 22.95 -4.37
N PRO A 79 0.28 23.96 -5.19
CA PRO A 79 0.16 23.79 -6.63
C PRO A 79 1.51 23.49 -7.28
N ALA A 80 1.73 22.21 -7.57
CA ALA A 80 2.93 21.70 -8.23
C ALA A 80 2.72 20.33 -8.89
N GLY A 81 1.57 19.66 -8.68
CA GLY A 81 1.24 18.38 -9.32
C GLY A 81 2.09 17.19 -8.86
N ARG A 82 2.77 17.27 -7.71
CA ARG A 82 3.66 16.19 -7.21
C ARG A 82 3.04 15.46 -6.04
N SER A 83 2.81 14.16 -6.20
CA SER A 83 2.38 13.26 -5.12
C SER A 83 3.53 12.36 -4.68
N MET A 84 3.41 11.80 -3.47
CA MET A 84 4.47 10.99 -2.86
C MET A 84 3.88 9.75 -2.20
N TYR A 85 4.60 8.64 -2.32
CA TYR A 85 4.37 7.41 -1.58
C TYR A 85 5.49 7.21 -0.55
N PHE A 86 5.12 6.70 0.62
CA PHE A 86 6.06 6.41 1.69
C PHE A 86 5.63 5.12 2.41
N TYR A 87 6.58 4.23 2.68
CA TYR A 87 6.35 2.95 3.35
C TYR A 87 7.59 2.56 4.17
N GLY A 88 7.45 2.59 5.51
CA GLY A 88 8.44 2.10 6.46
C GLY A 88 9.74 2.93 6.56
N ALA A 89 10.41 2.80 7.71
CA ALA A 89 11.67 3.44 8.18
C ALA A 89 11.57 4.78 8.94
N HIS A 90 10.47 5.54 8.83
CA HIS A 90 10.23 6.76 9.61
C HIS A 90 8.72 6.97 9.87
N GLU A 91 8.36 7.74 10.89
CA GLU A 91 6.97 8.15 11.10
C GLU A 91 6.63 9.34 10.19
N PRO A 92 5.55 9.30 9.41
CA PRO A 92 5.07 10.48 8.70
C PRO A 92 4.53 11.50 9.72
N VAL A 93 5.28 12.58 9.97
CA VAL A 93 4.81 13.72 10.78
C VAL A 93 4.12 14.72 9.88
N THR A 94 2.80 14.85 10.02
CA THR A 94 2.02 15.92 9.38
C THR A 94 1.79 17.06 10.37
N LYS A 95 2.16 18.29 10.01
CA LYS A 95 1.81 19.50 10.77
C LYS A 95 0.74 20.30 10.03
N PRO A 96 -0.29 20.82 10.72
CA PRO A 96 -1.20 21.78 10.12
C PRO A 96 -0.41 23.04 9.70
N ILE A 97 -0.76 23.61 8.54
CA ILE A 97 -0.25 24.92 8.12
C ILE A 97 -1.22 25.95 8.70
N GLU A 98 -0.72 26.78 9.62
CA GLU A 98 -1.46 27.94 10.11
C GLU A 98 -1.44 29.06 9.05
N PRO A 99 -2.53 29.86 8.92
CA PRO A 99 -2.62 30.95 7.93
C PRO A 99 -1.61 32.08 8.14
#